data_AF-A0A4R3HEX4-F1
#
_entry.id   AF-A0A4R3HEX4-F1
#
_cell.length_a   1.000
_cell.length_b   1.000
_cell.length_c   1.000
_cell.angle_alpha   90.00
_cell.angle_beta   90.00
_cell.angle_gamma   90.00
#
_symmetry.space_group_name_H-M   'P 1'
#
loop_
_entity.id
_entity.type
_entity.pdbx_description
1 polymer ?
#
loop_
_entity_poly.entity_id
_entity_poly.type
_entity_poly.pdbx_seq_one_letter_code
_entity_poly.pdbx_strand_id
1 'polypeptide(L)'
;MDTTLRHKGAQQRAKVGDRNAVTEAIEVQLKKGVLALCVLALLSKADSYAYEIASKLAKDIDMGEGTIYPLMRRMQSDGQVETYLVESQSGPPRKYYRLTEAGRASFTAQKTEWAAFVSAVENILGAAA
;
A
#
# COMPACT_ATOMS: atom_id res chain seq x y z
N MET A 1 -15.29 4.35 -54.96
CA MET A 1 -14.50 3.58 -53.97
C MET A 1 -13.85 4.61 -53.06
N ASP A 2 -14.42 4.80 -51.87
CA ASP A 2 -14.21 5.95 -50.99
C ASP A 2 -13.07 5.69 -49.99
N THR A 3 -12.01 6.49 -50.09
CA THR A 3 -10.75 6.38 -49.33
C THR A 3 -10.86 6.93 -47.90
N THR A 4 -12.05 7.36 -47.46
CA THR A 4 -12.21 8.13 -46.21
C THR A 4 -12.38 7.26 -44.94
N LEU A 5 -12.47 5.93 -45.05
CA LEU A 5 -12.72 5.06 -43.88
C LEU A 5 -11.49 4.52 -43.13
N ARG A 6 -10.25 4.74 -43.60
CA ARG A 6 -9.06 4.14 -42.95
C ARG A 6 -8.38 5.00 -41.87
N HIS A 7 -8.72 6.28 -41.73
CA HIS A 7 -8.03 7.17 -40.78
C HIS A 7 -8.65 7.27 -39.38
N LYS A 8 -9.86 6.77 -39.14
CA LYS A 8 -10.51 6.86 -37.80
C LYS A 8 -10.11 5.74 -36.82
N GLY A 9 -9.63 4.59 -37.30
CA GLY A 9 -9.28 3.44 -36.44
C GLY A 9 -7.94 3.56 -35.70
N ALA A 10 -6.98 4.33 -36.23
CA ALA A 10 -5.63 4.47 -35.65
C ALA A 10 -5.57 5.51 -34.51
N GLN A 11 -6.41 6.55 -34.55
CA GLN A 11 -6.43 7.61 -33.52
C GLN A 11 -7.12 7.19 -32.22
N GLN A 12 -7.94 6.14 -32.23
CA GLN A 12 -8.68 5.70 -31.06
C GLN A 12 -7.87 4.77 -30.14
N ARG A 13 -6.84 4.08 -30.67
CA ARG A 13 -5.94 3.21 -29.89
C ARG A 13 -4.87 3.96 -29.09
N ALA A 14 -4.40 5.11 -29.59
CA ALA A 14 -3.37 5.90 -28.91
C ALA A 14 -3.87 6.66 -27.67
N LYS A 15 -5.15 7.09 -27.63
CA LYS A 15 -5.74 7.84 -26.51
C LYS A 15 -6.06 7.00 -25.26
N VAL A 16 -6.12 5.67 -25.40
CA VAL A 16 -6.42 4.73 -24.30
C VAL A 16 -5.15 4.34 -23.55
N GLY A 17 -4.02 4.19 -24.25
CA GLY A 17 -2.73 3.84 -23.62
C GLY A 17 -2.16 4.92 -22.69
N ASP A 18 -2.39 6.20 -23.01
CA ASP A 18 -1.88 7.34 -22.23
C ASP A 18 -2.70 7.58 -20.94
N ARG A 19 -4.02 7.31 -20.98
CA ARG A 19 -4.88 7.41 -19.78
C ARG A 19 -4.59 6.32 -18.76
N ASN A 20 -4.40 5.08 -19.22
CA ASN A 20 -4.03 3.98 -18.34
C ASN A 20 -2.68 4.24 -17.67
N ALA A 21 -1.69 4.76 -18.41
CA ALA A 21 -0.38 5.07 -17.86
C ALA A 21 -0.42 6.13 -16.75
N VAL A 22 -1.25 7.18 -16.89
CA VAL A 22 -1.41 8.21 -15.85
C VAL A 22 -2.12 7.65 -14.60
N THR A 23 -3.17 6.86 -14.78
CA THR A 23 -3.88 6.23 -13.65
C THR A 23 -3.00 5.20 -12.92
N GLU A 24 -2.24 4.39 -13.65
CA GLU A 24 -1.25 3.45 -13.10
C GLU A 24 -0.13 4.19 -12.33
N ALA A 25 0.32 5.33 -12.84
CA ALA A 25 1.34 6.14 -12.17
C ALA A 25 0.85 6.70 -10.83
N ILE A 26 -0.40 7.18 -10.77
CA ILE A 26 -1.00 7.68 -9.52
C ILE A 26 -1.18 6.53 -8.52
N GLU A 27 -1.72 5.39 -8.98
CA GLU A 27 -1.96 4.23 -8.13
C GLU A 27 -0.66 3.74 -7.45
N VAL A 28 0.43 3.63 -8.21
CA VAL A 28 1.74 3.22 -7.66
C VAL A 28 2.24 4.18 -6.58
N GLN A 29 2.07 5.49 -6.75
CA GLN A 29 2.49 6.48 -5.76
C GLN A 29 1.62 6.43 -4.50
N LEU A 30 0.30 6.28 -4.67
CA LEU A 30 -0.63 6.12 -3.55
C LEU A 30 -0.31 4.87 -2.73
N LYS A 31 -0.12 3.71 -3.38
CA LYS A 31 0.26 2.45 -2.73
C LYS A 31 1.54 2.61 -1.91
N LYS A 32 2.58 3.23 -2.49
CA LYS A 32 3.85 3.52 -1.78
C LYS A 32 3.64 4.44 -0.58
N GLY A 33 2.79 5.46 -0.71
CA GLY A 33 2.50 6.42 0.35
C GLY A 33 1.77 5.81 1.54
N VAL A 34 0.82 4.89 1.31
CA VAL A 34 0.02 4.28 2.39
C VAL A 34 0.61 3.01 2.97
N LEU A 35 1.68 2.47 2.37
CA LEU A 35 2.23 1.18 2.76
C LEU A 35 2.57 1.10 4.26
N ALA A 36 3.31 2.08 4.79
CA ALA A 36 3.67 2.08 6.21
C ALA A 36 2.43 2.11 7.12
N LEU A 37 1.43 2.94 6.77
CA LEU A 37 0.14 2.99 7.47
C LEU A 37 -0.57 1.62 7.44
N CYS A 38 -0.56 0.92 6.31
CA CYS A 38 -1.18 -0.39 6.20
C CYS A 38 -0.48 -1.44 7.08
N VAL A 39 0.86 -1.45 7.13
CA VAL A 39 1.60 -2.34 8.04
C VAL A 39 1.28 -2.03 9.51
N LEU A 40 1.30 -0.75 9.89
CA LEU A 40 0.92 -0.33 11.24
C LEU A 40 -0.51 -0.76 11.58
N ALA A 41 -1.45 -0.62 10.65
CA ALA A 41 -2.83 -1.03 10.82
C ALA A 41 -2.96 -2.55 11.04
N LEU A 42 -2.20 -3.37 10.31
CA LEU A 42 -2.18 -4.82 10.51
C LEU A 42 -1.64 -5.18 11.89
N LEU A 43 -0.48 -4.63 12.26
CA LEU A 43 0.16 -4.89 13.54
C LEU A 43 -0.61 -4.33 14.74
N SER A 44 -1.46 -3.32 14.54
CA SER A 44 -2.37 -2.83 15.59
C SER A 44 -3.46 -3.84 15.99
N LYS A 45 -3.75 -4.82 15.12
CA LYS A 45 -4.76 -5.85 15.37
C LYS A 45 -4.17 -7.10 16.00
N ALA A 46 -2.98 -7.51 15.54
CA ALA A 46 -2.25 -8.64 16.06
C ALA A 46 -0.78 -8.57 15.63
N ASP A 47 0.11 -9.10 16.46
CA ASP A 47 1.50 -9.33 16.08
C ASP A 47 1.57 -10.32 14.92
N SER A 48 2.51 -10.13 14.00
CA SER A 48 2.62 -10.98 12.81
C SER A 48 4.06 -11.04 12.30
N TYR A 49 4.36 -12.01 11.45
CA TYR A 49 5.65 -12.15 10.78
C TYR A 49 5.59 -11.61 9.34
N ALA A 50 6.76 -11.23 8.81
CA ALA A 50 6.85 -10.43 7.58
C ALA A 50 6.12 -11.05 6.36
N TYR A 51 6.09 -12.38 6.25
CA TYR A 51 5.40 -13.08 5.16
C TYR A 51 3.87 -12.95 5.25
N GLU A 52 3.26 -13.07 6.43
CA GLU A 52 1.80 -12.87 6.57
C GLU A 52 1.39 -11.43 6.24
N ILE A 53 2.18 -10.47 6.71
CA ILE A 53 2.00 -9.05 6.38
C ILE A 53 2.08 -8.85 4.86
N ALA A 54 3.11 -9.40 4.22
CA ALA A 54 3.30 -9.31 2.77
C ALA A 54 2.15 -9.96 1.99
N SER A 55 1.74 -11.16 2.38
CA SER A 55 0.63 -11.89 1.76
C SER A 55 -0.67 -11.09 1.84
N LYS A 56 -0.95 -10.47 2.99
CA LYS A 56 -2.17 -9.66 3.17
C LYS A 56 -2.13 -8.39 2.34
N LEU A 57 -0.98 -7.72 2.24
CA LEU A 57 -0.83 -6.51 1.42
C LEU A 57 -0.87 -6.81 -0.08
N ALA A 58 -0.28 -7.93 -0.51
CA ALA A 58 -0.38 -8.41 -1.89
C ALA A 58 -1.83 -8.71 -2.27
N LYS A 59 -2.59 -9.36 -1.37
CA LYS A 59 -4.00 -9.68 -1.60
C LYS A 59 -4.91 -8.45 -1.64
N ASP A 60 -4.78 -7.56 -0.66
CA ASP A 60 -5.77 -6.49 -0.44
C ASP A 60 -5.41 -5.17 -1.13
N ILE A 61 -4.12 -4.94 -1.46
CA ILE A 61 -3.61 -3.66 -1.99
C ILE A 61 -2.73 -3.88 -3.24
N ASP A 62 -2.61 -5.12 -3.73
CA ASP A 62 -1.81 -5.46 -4.92
C ASP A 62 -0.40 -4.85 -4.86
N MET A 63 0.29 -5.16 -3.76
CA MET A 63 1.63 -4.65 -3.51
C MET A 63 2.63 -5.79 -3.32
N GLY A 64 3.71 -5.75 -4.10
CA GLY A 64 4.68 -6.84 -4.19
C GLY A 64 5.48 -7.08 -2.89
N GLU A 65 5.75 -8.35 -2.62
CA GLU A 65 6.47 -8.83 -1.41
C GLU A 65 7.87 -8.21 -1.22
N GLY A 66 8.54 -7.83 -2.31
CA GLY A 66 9.89 -7.26 -2.29
C GLY A 66 10.02 -5.92 -1.55
N THR A 67 8.91 -5.26 -1.24
CA THR A 67 8.90 -3.96 -0.53
C THR A 67 8.78 -4.09 0.99
N ILE A 68 8.32 -5.25 1.48
CA ILE A 68 7.99 -5.43 2.90
C ILE A 68 9.24 -5.55 3.76
N TYR A 69 10.19 -6.40 3.39
CA TYR A 69 11.38 -6.63 4.22
C TYR A 69 12.23 -5.37 4.46
N PRO A 70 12.52 -4.53 3.45
CA PRO A 70 13.19 -3.25 3.67
C PRO A 70 12.40 -2.31 4.58
N LEU A 71 11.08 -2.25 4.40
CA LEU A 71 10.21 -1.42 5.24
C LEU A 71 10.22 -1.89 6.70
N MET A 72 10.06 -3.19 6.95
CA MET A 72 10.06 -3.74 8.30
C MET A 72 11.40 -3.46 9.03
N ARG A 73 12.53 -3.53 8.31
CA ARG A 73 13.84 -3.15 8.86
C ARG A 73 13.89 -1.66 9.23
N ARG A 74 13.37 -0.80 8.36
CA ARG A 74 13.28 0.65 8.64
C ARG A 74 12.38 0.92 9.84
N MET A 75 11.17 0.37 9.88
CA MET A 75 10.24 0.55 11.00
C MET A 75 10.83 0.09 12.33
N GLN A 76 11.65 -0.98 12.31
CA GLN A 76 12.39 -1.44 13.49
C GLN A 76 13.47 -0.41 13.89
N SER A 77 14.22 0.12 12.92
CA SER A 77 15.21 1.18 13.16
C SER A 77 14.59 2.49 13.66
N ASP A 78 13.39 2.82 13.18
CA ASP A 78 12.61 4.00 13.57
C ASP A 78 11.90 3.79 14.93
N GLY A 79 12.08 2.63 15.57
CA GLY A 79 11.51 2.30 16.87
C GLY A 79 9.99 2.10 16.87
N GLN A 80 9.36 1.99 15.70
CA GLN A 80 7.91 1.78 15.57
C GLN A 80 7.50 0.34 15.87
N VAL A 81 8.40 -0.61 15.62
CA VAL A 81 8.17 -2.04 15.89
C VAL A 81 9.34 -2.65 16.64
N GLU A 82 9.04 -3.63 17.46
CA GLU A 82 10.01 -4.53 18.07
C GLU A 82 9.77 -5.97 17.58
N THR A 83 10.74 -6.85 17.85
CA THR A 83 10.72 -8.20 17.29
C THR A 83 11.05 -9.24 18.31
N TYR A 84 10.39 -10.39 18.22
CA TYR A 84 10.63 -11.55 19.06
C TYR A 84 10.54 -12.83 18.23
N LEU A 85 11.13 -13.92 18.72
CA LEU A 85 11.07 -15.22 18.07
C LEU A 85 9.90 -16.03 18.62
N VAL A 86 9.17 -16.69 17.72
CA VAL A 86 8.10 -17.62 18.05
C VAL A 86 8.44 -18.96 17.41
N GLU A 87 8.34 -20.04 18.18
CA GLU A 87 8.53 -21.38 17.66
C GLU A 87 7.50 -21.69 16.57
N SER A 88 7.96 -22.31 15.50
CA SER A 88 7.09 -22.77 14.42
C SER A 88 6.67 -24.21 14.69
N GLN A 89 5.43 -24.59 14.31
CA GLN A 89 4.99 -25.99 14.36
C GLN A 89 5.89 -26.92 13.52
N SER A 90 6.53 -26.38 12.48
CA SER A 90 7.53 -27.05 11.68
C SER A 90 8.57 -26.03 11.19
N GLY A 91 9.85 -26.38 11.30
CA GLY A 91 10.95 -25.55 10.80
C GLY A 91 11.49 -24.53 11.82
N PRO A 92 12.32 -23.58 11.37
CA PRO A 92 12.97 -22.63 12.28
C PRO A 92 11.97 -21.67 12.94
N PRO A 93 12.33 -21.08 14.10
CA PRO A 93 11.54 -20.03 14.72
C PRO A 93 11.27 -18.87 13.76
N ARG A 94 10.06 -18.31 13.82
CA ARG A 94 9.66 -17.14 13.04
C ARG A 94 9.93 -15.87 13.83
N LYS A 95 10.47 -14.87 13.14
CA LYS A 95 10.60 -13.51 13.68
C LYS A 95 9.25 -12.78 13.54
N TYR A 96 8.58 -12.58 14.67
CA TYR A 96 7.36 -11.78 14.77
C TYR A 96 7.69 -10.32 15.04
N TYR A 97 6.77 -9.45 14.63
CA TYR A 97 6.82 -8.02 14.85
C TYR A 97 5.61 -7.60 15.68
N ARG A 98 5.85 -6.68 16.61
CA ARG A 98 4.83 -6.05 17.46
C ARG A 98 5.00 -4.55 17.41
N LEU A 99 3.89 -3.79 17.48
CA LEU A 99 3.98 -2.34 17.63
C LEU A 99 4.56 -1.97 19.00
N THR A 100 5.51 -1.04 19.01
CA THR A 100 5.89 -0.32 20.23
C THR A 100 4.83 0.74 20.58
N GLU A 101 5.02 1.44 21.69
CA GLU A 101 4.19 2.61 22.00
C GLU A 101 4.35 3.72 20.95
N ALA A 102 5.58 3.98 20.50
CA ALA A 102 5.86 4.90 19.40
C ALA A 102 5.17 4.47 18.09
N GLY A 103 5.14 3.16 17.80
CA GLY A 103 4.40 2.60 16.67
C GLY A 103 2.90 2.83 16.76
N ARG A 104 2.29 2.64 17.94
CA ARG A 104 0.85 2.92 18.18
C ARG A 104 0.51 4.40 18.03
N ALA A 105 1.35 5.28 18.56
CA ALA A 105 1.20 6.73 18.40
C ALA A 105 1.31 7.13 16.92
N SER A 106 2.31 6.59 16.21
CA SER A 106 2.50 6.82 14.77
C SER A 106 1.31 6.32 13.95
N PHE A 107 0.76 5.13 14.27
CA PHE A 107 -0.44 4.61 13.62
C PHE A 107 -1.63 5.57 13.78
N THR A 108 -1.87 6.05 15.00
CA THR A 108 -2.98 6.96 15.29
C THR A 108 -2.85 8.27 14.52
N ALA A 109 -1.65 8.85 14.48
CA ALA A 109 -1.35 10.07 13.74
C ALA A 109 -1.56 9.87 12.23
N GLN A 110 -0.93 8.85 11.63
CA GLN A 110 -1.04 8.57 10.20
C GLN A 110 -2.47 8.22 9.77
N LYS A 111 -3.22 7.49 10.60
CA LYS A 111 -4.63 7.18 10.34
C LYS A 111 -5.48 8.44 10.30
N THR A 112 -5.23 9.38 11.21
CA THR A 112 -5.93 10.68 11.28
C THR A 112 -5.61 11.53 10.05
N GLU A 113 -4.33 11.63 9.71
CA GLU A 113 -3.84 12.35 8.53
C GLU A 113 -4.43 11.79 7.23
N TRP A 114 -4.45 10.45 7.09
CA TRP A 114 -5.06 9.78 5.94
C TRP A 114 -6.55 10.11 5.79
N ALA A 115 -7.32 10.04 6.89
CA ALA A 115 -8.75 10.36 6.84
C ALA A 115 -9.00 11.81 6.41
N ALA A 116 -8.20 12.76 6.93
CA ALA A 116 -8.27 14.17 6.55
C ALA A 116 -7.91 14.38 5.07
N PHE A 117 -6.84 13.73 4.59
CA PHE A 117 -6.42 13.81 3.19
C PHE A 117 -7.50 13.28 2.24
N VAL A 118 -8.02 12.08 2.48
CA VAL A 118 -9.08 11.48 1.65
C VAL A 118 -10.30 12.40 1.62
N SER A 119 -10.76 12.88 2.79
CA SER A 119 -11.90 13.80 2.84
C SER A 119 -11.66 15.08 2.03
N ALA A 120 -10.47 15.68 2.13
CA ALA A 120 -10.13 16.88 1.36
C ALA A 120 -10.15 16.63 -0.15
N VAL A 121 -9.60 15.50 -0.60
CA VAL A 121 -9.59 15.11 -2.02
C VAL A 121 -11.01 14.88 -2.53
N GLU A 122 -11.82 14.09 -1.81
CA GLU A 122 -13.21 13.79 -2.21
C GLU A 122 -14.07 15.07 -2.29
N ASN A 123 -13.86 16.01 -1.37
CA ASN A 123 -14.53 17.32 -1.40
C ASN A 123 -14.17 18.12 -2.65
N ILE A 124 -12.90 18.11 -3.07
CA ILE A 124 -12.44 18.81 -4.28
C ILE A 124 -12.95 18.14 -5.56
N LEU A 125 -12.99 16.81 -5.58
CA LEU A 125 -13.48 16.03 -6.72
C LEU A 125 -15.00 16.12 -6.89
N GLY A 126 -15.71 16.72 -5.93
CA GLY A 126 -17.17 16.87 -5.98
C GLY A 126 -17.92 15.57 -5.72
N ALA A 127 -17.27 14.59 -5.10
CA ALA A 127 -17.88 13.32 -4.70
C ALA A 127 -18.66 13.43 -3.37
N ALA A 128 -18.68 14.62 -2.75
CA ALA A 128 -19.51 14.90 -1.60
C ALA A 128 -20.98 15.10 -2.02
N ALA A 129 -21.76 14.02 -1.98
CA ALA A 129 -23.20 14.03 -1.71
C ALA A 129 -23.55 12.87 -0.78
#